data_AF-A0A937W6L3-F1
#
_entry.id   AF-A0A937W6L3-F1
#
_cell.length_a   1.000
_cell.length_b   1.000
_cell.length_c   1.000
_cell.angle_alpha   90.00
_cell.angle_beta   90.00
_cell.angle_gamma   90.00
#
_symmetry.space_group_name_H-M   'P 1'
#
loop_
_entity.id
_entity.type
_entity.pdbx_description
1 polymer ?
#
loop_
_entity_poly.entity_id
_entity_poly.type
_entity_poly.pdbx_seq_one_letter_code
_entity_poly.pdbx_strand_id
1 'polypeptide(L)'
;MNLKAGFTPLFNGKDLTGWVGDTNLWKAEDGILVGRTTENLSYNDFLRTEKEYANFIMYCEVRLRGYNSGIQFRSIVREDGHMAGYQADIGDGCWGALYEEALRGHLVHYKAKLIEHILRPNDWNEYQMVAVNDYIILILNGVVTAELNDPEGARTGLIGLQIHSGPPQEVAFRNLCIKAL
;
A
#
# COMPACT_ATOMS: atom_id res chain seq x y z
N MET A 1 11.46 11.07 -13.54
CA MET A 1 11.95 10.18 -12.46
C MET A 1 13.19 9.46 -12.94
N ASN A 2 14.31 9.55 -12.21
CA ASN A 2 15.42 8.61 -12.40
C ASN A 2 15.10 7.35 -11.60
N LEU A 3 14.40 6.40 -12.23
CA LEU A 3 14.14 5.10 -11.62
C LEU A 3 15.47 4.40 -11.34
N LYS A 4 15.62 3.80 -10.14
CA LYS A 4 16.76 2.93 -9.85
C LYS A 4 16.77 1.76 -10.84
N ALA A 5 17.96 1.30 -11.25
CA ALA A 5 18.09 0.24 -12.25
C ALA A 5 17.24 -1.00 -11.90
N GLY A 6 16.41 -1.44 -12.85
CA GLY A 6 15.50 -2.57 -12.70
C GLY A 6 14.12 -2.25 -12.13
N PHE A 7 13.83 -1.02 -11.72
CA PHE A 7 12.47 -0.59 -11.37
C PHE A 7 11.70 -0.13 -12.61
N THR A 8 10.45 -0.55 -12.71
CA THR A 8 9.47 -0.04 -13.67
C THR A 8 8.38 0.75 -12.92
N PRO A 9 7.81 1.82 -13.51
CA PRO A 9 6.67 2.49 -12.90
C PRO A 9 5.51 1.53 -12.72
N LEU A 10 4.90 1.53 -11.52
CA LEU A 10 3.63 0.85 -11.29
C LEU A 10 2.45 1.82 -11.49
N PHE A 11 2.70 3.11 -11.29
CA PHE A 11 1.84 4.20 -11.78
C PHE A 11 2.54 4.99 -12.88
N ASN A 12 1.84 5.29 -13.97
CA ASN A 12 2.42 5.91 -15.16
C ASN A 12 2.56 7.45 -15.06
N GLY A 13 2.02 8.07 -14.00
CA GLY A 13 2.08 9.53 -13.79
C GLY A 13 1.06 10.33 -14.60
N LYS A 14 0.12 9.69 -15.29
CA LYS A 14 -0.82 10.34 -16.21
C LYS A 14 -2.27 9.94 -15.96
N ASP A 15 -2.54 8.65 -15.83
CA ASP A 15 -3.87 8.08 -15.72
C ASP A 15 -3.84 6.72 -15.01
N LEU A 16 -5.02 6.12 -14.85
CA LEU A 16 -5.18 4.84 -14.15
C LEU A 16 -5.01 3.61 -15.07
N THR A 17 -4.36 3.74 -16.23
CA THR A 17 -4.07 2.58 -17.09
C THR A 17 -3.26 1.53 -16.31
N GLY A 18 -3.71 0.27 -16.34
CA GLY A 18 -3.14 -0.84 -15.57
C GLY A 18 -3.71 -0.99 -14.15
N TRP A 19 -4.68 -0.15 -13.78
CA TRP A 19 -5.40 -0.18 -12.52
C TRP A 19 -6.90 -0.45 -12.71
N VAL A 20 -7.51 -1.11 -11.73
CA VAL A 20 -8.94 -1.38 -11.65
C VAL A 20 -9.45 -0.92 -10.28
N GLY A 21 -10.49 -0.08 -10.26
CA GLY A 21 -11.11 0.44 -9.05
C GLY A 21 -12.13 1.55 -9.37
N ASP A 22 -12.73 2.14 -8.34
CA ASP A 22 -13.72 3.20 -8.52
C ASP A 22 -13.07 4.54 -8.91
N THR A 23 -13.25 4.94 -10.18
CA THR A 23 -12.72 6.21 -10.69
C THR A 23 -13.42 7.45 -10.13
N ASN A 24 -14.47 7.32 -9.33
CA ASN A 24 -15.02 8.43 -8.55
C ASN A 24 -14.17 8.73 -7.30
N LEU A 25 -13.51 7.70 -6.75
CA LEU A 25 -12.65 7.81 -5.58
C LEU A 25 -11.18 8.02 -5.95
N TRP A 26 -10.75 7.40 -7.06
CA TRP A 26 -9.35 7.39 -7.48
C TRP A 26 -9.11 8.25 -8.72
N LYS A 27 -8.07 9.09 -8.67
CA LYS A 27 -7.69 10.01 -9.75
C LYS A 27 -6.18 10.05 -9.94
N ALA A 28 -5.76 10.43 -11.15
CA ALA A 28 -4.41 10.86 -11.45
C ALA A 28 -4.40 12.38 -11.57
N GLU A 29 -3.65 13.07 -10.71
CA GLU A 29 -3.58 14.53 -10.61
C GLU A 29 -2.11 14.94 -10.55
N ASP A 30 -1.60 15.72 -11.52
CA ASP A 30 -0.24 16.26 -11.51
C ASP A 30 0.90 15.23 -11.26
N GLY A 31 0.77 14.03 -11.83
CA GLY A 31 1.75 12.96 -11.62
C GLY A 31 1.63 12.22 -10.28
N ILE A 32 0.53 12.44 -9.56
CA ILE A 32 0.20 11.82 -8.28
C ILE A 32 -1.05 10.96 -8.47
N LEU A 33 -1.03 9.75 -7.91
CA LEU A 33 -2.21 8.90 -7.79
C LEU A 33 -2.88 9.21 -6.45
N VAL A 34 -4.13 9.65 -6.48
CA VAL A 34 -4.87 10.11 -5.30
C VAL A 34 -6.15 9.31 -5.13
N GLY A 35 -6.37 8.77 -3.92
CA GLY A 35 -7.66 8.30 -3.45
C GLY A 35 -8.25 9.35 -2.50
N ARG A 36 -9.50 9.80 -2.74
CA ARG A 36 -10.12 10.87 -1.94
C ARG A 36 -11.62 10.64 -1.72
N THR A 37 -12.09 10.94 -0.52
CA THR A 37 -13.52 11.04 -0.18
C THR A 37 -13.85 12.44 0.34
N THR A 38 -15.02 12.97 -0.04
CA THR A 38 -15.53 14.26 0.46
C THR A 38 -16.65 14.10 1.49
N GLU A 39 -17.22 12.90 1.59
CA GLU A 39 -18.25 12.51 2.55
C GLU A 39 -17.81 11.22 3.26
N ASN A 40 -18.58 10.79 4.26
CA ASN A 40 -18.30 9.53 4.95
C ASN A 40 -18.46 8.35 3.99
N LEU A 41 -17.45 7.49 3.90
CA LEU A 41 -17.49 6.26 3.13
C LEU A 41 -17.93 5.10 4.03
N SER A 42 -18.90 4.28 3.61
CA SER A 42 -19.42 3.19 4.44
C SER A 42 -18.69 1.86 4.27
N TYR A 43 -17.69 1.79 3.39
CA TYR A 43 -16.94 0.59 3.04
C TYR A 43 -15.47 0.92 2.73
N ASN A 44 -14.59 -0.08 2.76
CA ASN A 44 -13.22 0.07 2.28
C ASN A 44 -13.21 -0.13 0.76
N ASP A 45 -12.61 0.79 0.02
CA ASP A 45 -12.43 0.67 -1.44
C ASP A 45 -10.94 0.47 -1.78
N PHE A 46 -10.69 -0.18 -2.90
CA PHE A 46 -9.34 -0.52 -3.35
C PHE A 46 -9.14 -0.20 -4.83
N LEU A 47 -8.06 0.53 -5.14
CA LEU A 47 -7.51 0.61 -6.49
C LEU A 47 -6.40 -0.43 -6.63
N ARG A 48 -6.63 -1.43 -7.47
CA ARG A 48 -5.71 -2.57 -7.62
C ARG A 48 -5.09 -2.66 -8.99
N THR A 49 -3.97 -3.36 -9.09
CA THR A 49 -3.34 -3.69 -10.36
C THR A 49 -4.20 -4.66 -11.17
N GLU A 50 -4.01 -4.69 -12.49
CA GLU A 50 -4.50 -5.79 -13.35
C GLU A 50 -3.61 -7.03 -13.23
N LYS A 51 -2.32 -6.81 -13.03
CA LYS A 51 -1.28 -7.83 -12.95
C LYS A 51 -1.03 -8.29 -11.52
N GLU A 52 -0.74 -9.58 -11.36
CA GLU A 52 -0.18 -10.15 -10.14
C GLU A 52 1.36 -10.08 -10.07
N TYR A 53 1.87 -10.03 -8.84
CA TYR A 53 3.29 -9.98 -8.52
C TYR A 53 3.63 -11.03 -7.47
N ALA A 54 4.68 -11.81 -7.72
CA ALA A 54 5.19 -12.82 -6.81
C ALA A 54 6.37 -12.30 -5.97
N ASN A 55 7.57 -12.37 -6.54
CA ASN A 55 8.78 -11.82 -5.94
C ASN A 55 9.00 -10.39 -6.45
N PHE A 56 9.11 -9.44 -5.52
CA PHE A 56 9.30 -8.04 -5.89
C PHE A 56 9.93 -7.19 -4.80
N ILE A 57 10.43 -6.03 -5.24
CA ILE A 57 10.67 -4.86 -4.40
C ILE A 57 9.79 -3.75 -4.92
N MET A 58 8.89 -3.23 -4.09
CA MET A 58 8.03 -2.09 -4.42
C MET A 58 8.48 -0.88 -3.60
N TYR A 59 8.44 0.30 -4.21
CA TYR A 59 8.73 1.57 -3.55
C TYR A 59 7.67 2.61 -3.93
N CYS A 60 7.28 3.45 -2.98
CA CYS A 60 6.53 4.66 -3.23
C CYS A 60 6.85 5.73 -2.20
N GLU A 61 6.47 6.97 -2.52
CA GLU A 61 6.21 7.98 -1.53
C GLU A 61 4.69 8.09 -1.31
N VAL A 62 4.26 8.05 -0.06
CA VAL A 62 2.86 8.13 0.33
C VAL A 62 2.62 9.25 1.34
N ARG A 63 1.50 9.95 1.19
CA ARG A 63 1.01 10.94 2.15
C ARG A 63 -0.43 10.59 2.50
N LEU A 64 -0.73 10.56 3.80
CA LEU A 64 -2.09 10.39 4.32
C LEU A 64 -2.56 11.71 4.95
N ARG A 65 -3.79 12.12 4.61
CA ARG A 65 -4.58 13.15 5.28
C ARG A 65 -5.91 12.50 5.66
N GLY A 66 -5.98 11.99 6.87
CA GLY A 66 -7.02 11.05 7.29
C GLY A 66 -6.43 10.16 8.38
N TYR A 67 -7.03 9.00 8.60
CA TYR A 67 -6.68 8.17 9.75
C TYR A 67 -6.29 6.74 9.40
N ASN A 68 -6.72 6.20 8.26
CA ASN A 68 -6.42 4.82 7.89
C ASN A 68 -6.42 4.60 6.36
N SER A 69 -5.42 3.87 5.90
CA SER A 69 -5.23 3.37 4.55
C SER A 69 -4.22 2.19 4.66
N GLY A 70 -3.82 1.66 3.51
CA GLY A 70 -2.82 0.61 3.45
C GLY A 70 -2.48 0.29 2.01
N ILE A 71 -1.34 -0.38 1.84
CA ILE A 71 -0.97 -0.97 0.55
C ILE A 71 -1.07 -2.47 0.70
N GLN A 72 -2.07 -3.05 0.06
CA GLN A 72 -2.21 -4.49 -0.08
C GLN A 72 -1.22 -5.05 -1.11
N PHE A 73 -0.71 -6.25 -0.86
CA PHE A 73 0.18 -6.95 -1.77
C PHE A 73 0.06 -8.46 -1.64
N ARG A 74 0.28 -9.15 -2.78
CA ARG A 74 -0.02 -10.59 -2.93
C ARG A 74 -1.45 -10.93 -2.53
N SER A 75 -2.36 -9.99 -2.79
CA SER A 75 -3.76 -10.10 -2.40
C SER A 75 -4.62 -10.68 -3.51
N ILE A 76 -5.76 -11.24 -3.12
CA ILE A 76 -6.83 -11.68 -4.03
C ILE A 76 -8.03 -10.74 -3.93
N VAL A 77 -8.88 -10.75 -4.95
CA VAL A 77 -10.20 -10.14 -4.89
C VAL A 77 -11.19 -11.20 -4.42
N ARG A 78 -11.95 -10.90 -3.37
CA ARG A 78 -13.01 -11.75 -2.82
C ARG A 78 -14.29 -11.62 -3.66
N GLU A 79 -15.23 -12.52 -3.46
CA GLU A 79 -16.53 -12.51 -4.18
C GLU A 79 -17.33 -11.21 -3.96
N ASP A 80 -17.16 -10.58 -2.79
CA ASP A 80 -17.79 -9.29 -2.45
C ASP A 80 -17.07 -8.07 -3.04
N GLY A 81 -16.01 -8.28 -3.82
CA GLY A 81 -15.20 -7.23 -4.43
C GLY A 81 -14.14 -6.62 -3.53
N HIS A 82 -14.11 -6.95 -2.23
CA HIS A 82 -13.04 -6.53 -1.32
C HIS A 82 -11.75 -7.31 -1.59
N MET A 83 -10.63 -6.80 -1.09
CA MET A 83 -9.34 -7.46 -1.19
C MET A 83 -8.94 -8.17 0.11
N ALA A 84 -8.30 -9.33 -0.02
CA ALA A 84 -7.73 -10.09 1.09
C ALA A 84 -6.26 -10.44 0.82
N GLY A 85 -5.40 -10.27 1.82
CA GLY A 85 -3.97 -10.53 1.72
C GLY A 85 -3.14 -9.58 2.56
N TYR A 86 -1.82 -9.59 2.39
CA TYR A 86 -0.93 -8.76 3.19
C TYR A 86 -1.20 -7.28 2.96
N GLN A 87 -1.02 -6.49 4.02
CA GLN A 87 -1.16 -5.05 3.99
C GLN A 87 -0.01 -4.40 4.75
N ALA A 88 0.66 -3.47 4.08
CA ALA A 88 1.54 -2.50 4.71
C ALA A 88 0.66 -1.35 5.22
N ASP A 89 0.44 -1.30 6.54
CA ASP A 89 -0.52 -0.38 7.15
C ASP A 89 -0.02 1.07 7.11
N ILE A 90 -0.98 1.98 6.90
CA ILE A 90 -0.79 3.43 6.79
C ILE A 90 -1.89 4.10 7.63
N GLY A 91 -1.55 4.65 8.80
CA GLY A 91 -2.56 5.28 9.63
C GLY A 91 -2.13 5.44 11.08
N ASP A 92 -2.92 6.22 11.81
CA ASP A 92 -2.65 6.53 13.21
C ASP A 92 -2.68 5.23 14.04
N GLY A 93 -1.56 4.93 14.70
CA GLY A 93 -1.42 3.71 15.50
C GLY A 93 -1.26 2.42 14.67
N CYS A 94 -1.04 2.48 13.36
CA CYS A 94 -0.75 1.29 12.54
C CYS A 94 0.40 1.45 11.53
N TRP A 95 0.91 2.68 11.29
CA TRP A 95 2.05 2.91 10.40
C TRP A 95 3.20 1.90 10.60
N GLY A 96 3.62 1.28 9.51
CA GLY A 96 4.75 0.34 9.51
C GLY A 96 4.42 -1.07 10.03
N ALA A 97 3.17 -1.35 10.42
CA ALA A 97 2.71 -2.70 10.75
C ALA A 97 2.51 -3.54 9.47
N LEU A 98 2.66 -4.85 9.64
CA LEU A 98 2.26 -5.85 8.66
C LEU A 98 0.97 -6.51 9.14
N TYR A 99 -0.11 -6.29 8.40
CA TYR A 99 -1.43 -6.86 8.63
C TYR A 99 -1.78 -7.83 7.49
N GLU A 100 -2.77 -8.68 7.69
CA GLU A 100 -3.34 -9.50 6.64
C GLU A 100 -4.87 -9.33 6.61
N GLU A 101 -5.33 -8.53 5.65
CA GLU A 101 -6.71 -8.09 5.52
C GLU A 101 -7.64 -9.26 5.22
N ALA A 102 -8.77 -9.29 5.93
CA ALA A 102 -9.81 -10.32 5.86
C ALA A 102 -9.33 -11.77 6.10
N LEU A 103 -8.11 -11.95 6.62
CA LEU A 103 -7.50 -13.25 6.91
C LEU A 103 -6.98 -13.30 8.36
N ARG A 104 -5.66 -13.39 8.58
CA ARG A 104 -5.08 -13.63 9.93
C ARG A 104 -5.01 -12.39 10.82
N GLY A 105 -5.15 -11.19 10.28
CA GLY A 105 -5.04 -9.95 11.05
C GLY A 105 -3.60 -9.52 11.28
N HIS A 106 -3.24 -9.05 12.48
CA HIS A 106 -1.90 -8.53 12.75
C HIS A 106 -0.84 -9.64 12.70
N LEU A 107 0.11 -9.52 11.77
CA LEU A 107 1.27 -10.41 11.65
C LEU A 107 2.50 -9.81 12.33
N VAL A 108 2.72 -8.50 12.16
CA VAL A 108 3.74 -7.74 12.88
C VAL A 108 3.14 -6.41 13.32
N HIS A 109 3.09 -6.19 14.64
CA HIS A 109 2.55 -4.97 15.21
C HIS A 109 3.46 -3.76 14.96
N TYR A 110 2.85 -2.58 14.83
CA TYR A 110 3.57 -1.31 14.78
C TYR A 110 4.39 -1.10 16.07
N LYS A 111 5.48 -0.32 15.95
CA LYS A 111 6.39 -0.02 17.06
C LYS A 111 6.28 1.47 17.40
N ALA A 112 5.35 1.84 18.29
CA ALA A 112 5.00 3.23 18.62
C ALA A 112 6.21 4.18 18.71
N LYS A 113 7.17 3.88 19.61
CA LYS A 113 8.39 4.70 19.79
C LYS A 113 9.21 4.85 18.51
N LEU A 114 9.31 3.80 17.69
CA LEU A 114 10.05 3.87 16.42
C LEU A 114 9.33 4.80 15.45
N ILE A 115 8.02 4.61 15.30
CA ILE A 115 7.17 5.38 14.38
C ILE A 115 7.19 6.87 14.74
N GLU A 116 7.11 7.21 16.02
CA GLU A 116 7.21 8.60 16.50
C GLU A 116 8.49 9.32 16.03
N HIS A 117 9.60 8.60 15.83
CA HIS A 117 10.87 9.18 15.42
C HIS A 117 11.06 9.25 13.90
N ILE A 118 10.44 8.34 13.15
CA ILE A 118 10.70 8.19 11.71
C ILE A 118 9.58 8.74 10.84
N LEU A 119 8.33 8.75 11.34
CA LEU A 119 7.17 9.18 10.57
C LEU A 119 7.22 10.70 10.34
N ARG A 120 6.78 11.12 9.16
CA ARG A 120 6.53 12.52 8.83
C ARG A 120 5.00 12.72 8.73
N PRO A 121 4.32 13.10 9.83
CA PRO A 121 2.86 13.17 9.85
C PRO A 121 2.35 14.20 8.83
N ASN A 122 1.28 13.84 8.10
CA ASN A 122 0.65 14.67 7.06
C ASN A 122 1.57 15.08 5.88
N ASP A 123 2.76 14.50 5.78
CA ASP A 123 3.73 14.75 4.71
C ASP A 123 4.11 13.44 4.00
N TRP A 124 4.94 13.55 2.97
CA TRP A 124 5.40 12.41 2.17
C TRP A 124 6.32 11.51 2.97
N ASN A 125 6.01 10.22 3.02
CA ASN A 125 6.81 9.17 3.64
C ASN A 125 7.26 8.18 2.55
N GLU A 126 8.52 7.80 2.59
CA GLU A 126 9.03 6.73 1.73
C GLU A 126 8.62 5.39 2.31
N TYR A 127 7.98 4.55 1.51
CA TYR A 127 7.55 3.22 1.93
C TYR A 127 8.02 2.20 0.91
N GLN A 128 8.73 1.19 1.38
CA GLN A 128 9.23 0.09 0.58
C GLN A 128 8.73 -1.24 1.16
N MET A 129 8.30 -2.12 0.25
CA MET A 129 7.98 -3.51 0.57
C MET A 129 8.92 -4.42 -0.22
N VAL A 130 9.53 -5.36 0.48
CA VAL A 130 10.29 -6.47 -0.12
C VAL A 130 9.50 -7.73 0.16
N ALA A 131 9.11 -8.45 -0.89
CA ALA A 131 8.42 -9.71 -0.78
C ALA A 131 9.13 -10.73 -1.68
N VAL A 132 9.87 -11.67 -1.09
CA VAL A 132 10.68 -12.67 -1.81
C VAL A 132 10.49 -14.04 -1.19
N ASN A 133 9.92 -14.97 -1.95
CA ASN A 133 9.45 -16.26 -1.47
C ASN A 133 8.57 -16.03 -0.23
N ASP A 134 8.98 -16.54 0.92
CA ASP A 134 8.24 -16.47 2.18
C ASP A 134 8.62 -15.24 3.03
N TYR A 135 9.62 -14.47 2.60
CA TYR A 135 10.13 -13.32 3.36
C TYR A 135 9.45 -12.03 2.95
N ILE A 136 9.00 -11.27 3.95
CA ILE A 136 8.37 -9.95 3.82
C ILE A 136 9.13 -8.97 4.71
N ILE A 137 9.50 -7.82 4.15
CA ILE A 137 10.10 -6.70 4.89
C ILE A 137 9.37 -5.42 4.51
N LEU A 138 8.96 -4.65 5.53
CA LEU A 138 8.44 -3.30 5.39
C LEU A 138 9.49 -2.30 5.88
N ILE A 139 9.76 -1.28 5.07
CA ILE A 139 10.75 -0.24 5.36
C ILE A 139 10.07 1.12 5.20
N LEU A 140 9.98 1.88 6.30
CA LEU A 140 9.40 3.23 6.33
C LEU A 140 10.53 4.24 6.56
N ASN A 141 10.66 5.23 5.69
CA ASN A 141 11.69 6.28 5.75
C ASN A 141 13.11 5.75 6.01
N GLY A 142 13.46 4.65 5.33
CA GLY A 142 14.77 4.00 5.43
C GLY A 142 14.96 3.07 6.64
N VAL A 143 13.93 2.86 7.45
CA VAL A 143 14.01 2.03 8.66
C VAL A 143 13.07 0.81 8.57
N VAL A 144 13.59 -0.39 8.85
CA VAL A 144 12.80 -1.62 8.89
C VAL A 144 11.79 -1.55 10.03
N THR A 145 10.50 -1.60 9.70
CA THR A 145 9.41 -1.57 10.69
C THR A 145 8.86 -2.95 10.97
N ALA A 146 8.73 -3.79 9.94
CA ALA A 146 8.28 -5.18 10.03
C ALA A 146 9.16 -6.12 9.20
N GLU A 147 9.35 -7.32 9.72
CA GLU A 147 10.03 -8.43 9.06
C GLU A 147 9.32 -9.73 9.43
N LEU A 148 9.04 -10.58 8.46
CA LEU A 148 8.33 -11.84 8.64
C LEU A 148 8.87 -12.88 7.67
N ASN A 149 9.04 -14.11 8.15
CA ASN A 149 9.18 -15.31 7.32
C ASN A 149 7.88 -16.12 7.47
N ASP A 150 7.12 -16.25 6.40
CA ASP A 150 5.76 -16.80 6.41
C ASP A 150 5.58 -17.90 5.34
N PRO A 151 5.97 -19.15 5.64
CA PRO A 151 5.90 -20.27 4.69
C PRO A 151 4.49 -20.64 4.24
N GLU A 152 3.49 -20.35 5.06
CA GLU A 152 2.07 -20.60 4.78
C GLU A 152 1.41 -19.43 4.03
N GLY A 153 2.20 -18.39 3.76
CA GLY A 153 1.80 -17.14 3.17
C GLY A 153 1.49 -17.19 1.69
N ALA A 154 0.70 -16.23 1.21
CA ALA A 154 0.54 -16.02 -0.22
C ALA A 154 1.89 -15.65 -0.87
N ARG A 155 2.21 -16.30 -1.99
CA ARG A 155 3.45 -16.06 -2.75
C ARG A 155 3.26 -15.20 -4.00
N THR A 156 2.02 -14.98 -4.41
CA THR A 156 1.65 -14.15 -5.56
C THR A 156 0.29 -13.52 -5.32
N GLY A 157 0.02 -12.42 -6.02
CA GLY A 157 -1.28 -11.79 -6.06
C GLY A 157 -1.16 -10.32 -6.47
N LEU A 158 -2.25 -9.60 -6.32
CA LEU A 158 -2.40 -8.23 -6.75
C LEU A 158 -1.75 -7.25 -5.76
N ILE A 159 -1.49 -6.04 -6.23
CA ILE A 159 -1.20 -4.88 -5.39
C ILE A 159 -2.47 -4.04 -5.33
N GLY A 160 -2.85 -3.57 -4.14
CA GLY A 160 -4.03 -2.75 -3.91
C GLY A 160 -3.71 -1.52 -3.07
N LEU A 161 -4.23 -0.37 -3.44
CA LEU A 161 -4.17 0.87 -2.65
C LEU A 161 -5.52 1.06 -1.99
N GLN A 162 -5.56 1.21 -0.67
CA GLN A 162 -6.81 1.31 0.07
C GLN A 162 -7.24 2.76 0.30
N ILE A 163 -8.53 3.03 0.16
CA ILE A 163 -9.19 4.12 0.90
C ILE A 163 -10.13 3.48 1.92
N HIS A 164 -9.92 3.80 3.20
CA HIS A 164 -10.66 3.16 4.27
C HIS A 164 -12.11 3.73 4.33
N SER A 165 -13.03 2.97 4.91
CA SER A 165 -14.32 3.51 5.34
C SER A 165 -14.12 4.65 6.35
N GLY A 166 -15.14 5.47 6.59
CA GLY A 166 -15.16 6.51 7.61
C GLY A 166 -15.11 7.94 7.07
N PRO A 167 -14.69 8.92 7.91
CA PRO A 167 -14.67 10.34 7.57
C PRO A 167 -13.93 10.69 6.27
N PRO A 168 -14.18 11.89 5.69
CA PRO A 168 -13.46 12.38 4.53
C PRO A 168 -11.95 12.29 4.70
N GLN A 169 -11.28 11.72 3.70
CA GLN A 169 -9.85 11.49 3.73
C GLN A 169 -9.22 11.52 2.34
N GLU A 170 -7.91 11.68 2.32
CA GLU A 170 -7.08 11.64 1.13
C GLU A 170 -5.83 10.80 1.40
N VAL A 171 -5.55 9.84 0.52
CA VAL A 171 -4.25 9.19 0.43
C VAL A 171 -3.67 9.48 -0.95
N ALA A 172 -2.40 9.88 -0.98
CA ALA A 172 -1.70 10.28 -2.20
C ALA A 172 -0.40 9.50 -2.36
N PHE A 173 -0.13 9.04 -3.57
CA PHE A 173 1.04 8.24 -3.92
C PHE A 173 1.79 8.88 -5.09
N ARG A 174 3.12 8.94 -4.98
CA ARG A 174 4.02 9.32 -6.08
C ARG A 174 5.27 8.47 -6.06
N ASN A 175 6.06 8.52 -7.14
CA ASN A 175 7.25 7.68 -7.30
C ASN A 175 6.95 6.17 -7.10
N LEU A 176 5.71 5.75 -7.40
CA LEU A 176 5.22 4.39 -7.20
C LEU A 176 5.77 3.46 -8.29
N CYS A 177 6.72 2.62 -7.92
CA CYS A 177 7.47 1.77 -8.82
C CYS A 177 7.74 0.39 -8.21
N ILE A 178 7.99 -0.59 -9.08
CA ILE A 178 8.20 -1.98 -8.71
C ILE A 178 9.33 -2.59 -9.52
N LYS A 179 10.12 -3.43 -8.87
CA LYS A 179 11.09 -4.34 -9.48
C LYS A 179 10.62 -5.77 -9.21
N ALA A 180 10.07 -6.43 -10.22
CA ALA A 180 9.87 -7.88 -10.17
C ALA A 180 11.23 -8.60 -10.20
N LEU A 181 11.32 -9.71 -9.47
CA LEU A 181 12.55 -10.51 -9.28
C LEU A 181 12.41 -11.91 -9.87
#